data_AF-A0A556MIC7-F1
#
_entry.id   AF-A0A556MIC7-F1
#
_cell.length_a   1.000
_cell.length_b   1.000
_cell.length_c   1.000
_cell.angle_alpha   90.00
_cell.angle_beta   90.00
_cell.angle_gamma   90.00
#
_symmetry.space_group_name_H-M   'P 1'
#
loop_
_entity.id
_entity.type
_entity.pdbx_description
1 polymer ?
#
loop_
_entity_poly.entity_id
_entity_poly.type
_entity_poly.pdbx_seq_one_letter_code
_entity_poly.pdbx_strand_id
1 'polypeptide(L)' 'MDALIVYPQNADQLTALKAVMKAMNISFVQQEEEYSDYVINGIKESLQQADNGLLTPYTGIKDMLA' A
#
# COMPACT_ATOMS: atom_id res chain seq x y z
N MET A 1 -18.22 -13.22 -16.42
CA MET A 1 -17.66 -13.61 -15.11
C MET A 1 -17.59 -12.33 -14.33
N ASP A 2 -18.45 -12.20 -13.32
CA ASP A 2 -18.67 -10.92 -12.65
C ASP A 2 -17.92 -10.95 -11.32
N ALA A 3 -17.12 -9.91 -11.07
CA ALA A 3 -16.33 -9.76 -9.85
C ALA A 3 -16.98 -8.71 -8.95
N LEU A 4 -17.09 -9.02 -7.65
CA LEU A 4 -17.64 -8.12 -6.65
C LEU A 4 -16.51 -7.59 -5.77
N ILE A 5 -16.35 -6.27 -5.73
CA ILE A 5 -15.44 -5.57 -4.81
C ILE A 5 -16.27 -5.06 -3.63
N VAL A 6 -15.81 -5.30 -2.41
CA VAL A 6 -16.50 -4.99 -1.17
C VAL A 6 -15.60 -4.18 -0.23
N TYR A 7 -16.15 -3.12 0.35
CA TYR A 7 -15.44 -2.22 1.27
C TYR A 7 -16.09 -2.24 2.66
N PRO A 8 -15.64 -3.12 3.58
CA PRO A 8 -16.13 -3.13 4.95
C PRO A 8 -15.66 -1.87 5.70
N GLN A 9 -16.55 -1.31 6.53
CA GLN A 9 -16.27 -0.05 7.25
C GLN A 9 -15.47 -0.28 8.53
N ASN A 10 -15.40 -1.51 9.04
CA ASN A 10 -14.69 -1.86 10.26
C ASN A 10 -14.25 -3.34 10.28
N ALA A 11 -13.43 -3.70 11.27
CA ALA A 11 -12.85 -5.03 11.41
C ALA A 11 -13.90 -6.12 11.64
N ASP A 12 -14.99 -5.81 12.34
CA ASP A 12 -16.06 -6.77 12.65
C ASP A 12 -16.85 -7.13 11.38
N GLN A 13 -17.16 -6.14 10.55
CA GLN A 13 -17.79 -6.36 9.24
C GLN A 13 -16.91 -7.19 8.31
N LEU A 14 -15.60 -6.91 8.26
CA LEU A 14 -14.66 -7.70 7.48
C LEU A 14 -14.65 -9.16 7.94
N THR A 15 -14.66 -9.38 9.25
CA THR A 15 -14.64 -10.73 9.84
C THR A 15 -15.92 -11.50 9.54
N ALA A 16 -17.08 -10.86 9.70
CA ALA A 16 -18.38 -11.45 9.35
C ALA A 16 -18.46 -11.80 7.85
N LEU A 17 -17.98 -10.90 6.99
CA LEU A 17 -17.98 -11.10 5.55
C LEU A 17 -17.07 -12.26 5.13
N LYS A 18 -15.86 -12.35 5.71
CA LYS A 18 -14.94 -13.48 5.51
C LYS A 18 -15.59 -14.81 5.90
N ALA A 19 -16.32 -14.86 7.01
CA ALA A 19 -17.02 -16.07 7.45
C ALA A 19 -18.13 -16.51 6.47
N VAL A 20 -18.94 -15.56 5.99
CA VAL A 20 -20.00 -15.83 5.01
C VAL A 20 -19.41 -16.32 3.68
N MET A 21 -18.38 -15.63 3.17
CA MET A 21 -17.73 -16.00 1.91
C MET A 21 -17.10 -17.40 1.98
N LYS A 22 -16.46 -17.73 3.12
CA LYS A 22 -15.90 -19.06 3.37
C LYS A 22 -16.98 -20.14 3.41
N ALA A 23 -18.11 -19.88 4.06
CA ALA A 23 -19.24 -20.81 4.11
C ALA A 23 -19.83 -21.08 2.72
N MET A 24 -19.81 -20.09 1.83
CA MET A 24 -20.27 -20.21 0.45
C MET A 24 -19.19 -20.78 -0.49
N ASN A 25 -18.01 -21.14 0.02
CA ASN A 25 -16.88 -21.65 -0.75
C ASN A 25 -16.42 -20.70 -1.88
N ILE A 26 -16.57 -19.39 -1.66
CA ILE A 26 -16.14 -18.34 -2.59
C ILE A 26 -14.66 -18.05 -2.34
N SER A 27 -13.84 -18.21 -3.37
CA SER A 27 -12.44 -17.77 -3.35
C SER A 27 -12.38 -16.24 -3.34
N PHE A 28 -11.75 -15.68 -2.32
CA PHE A 28 -11.45 -14.24 -2.26
C PHE A 28 -9.95 -14.02 -2.38
N VAL A 29 -9.58 -13.05 -3.21
CA VAL A 29 -8.22 -12.50 -3.24
C VAL A 29 -8.26 -11.26 -2.37
N GLN A 30 -7.65 -11.34 -1.19
CA GLN A 30 -7.33 -10.11 -0.48
C GLN A 30 -6.23 -9.45 -1.29
N GLN A 31 -6.58 -8.41 -2.05
CA GLN A 31 -5.57 -7.48 -2.57
C GLN A 31 -4.98 -6.80 -1.35
N GLU A 32 -3.97 -7.43 -0.75
CA GLU A 32 -2.92 -6.65 -0.12
C GLU A 32 -2.40 -5.76 -1.25
N GLU A 33 -2.62 -4.46 -1.14
CA GLU A 33 -1.96 -3.50 -2.02
C GLU A 33 -0.47 -3.62 -1.72
N GLU A 34 0.18 -4.64 -2.30
CA GLU A 34 1.61 -4.72 -2.37
C GLU A 34 2.03 -3.50 -3.21
N TYR A 35 2.57 -2.50 -2.52
CA TYR A 35 3.18 -1.37 -3.17
C TYR A 35 4.20 -1.91 -4.18
N SER A 36 4.17 -1.37 -5.40
CA SER A 36 5.14 -1.73 -6.43
C SER A 36 6.56 -1.69 -5.87
N ASP A 37 7.41 -2.64 -6.30
CA ASP A 37 8.82 -2.69 -5.94
C ASP A 37 9.52 -1.32 -6.11
N TYR A 38 9.11 -0.54 -7.11
CA TYR A 38 9.62 0.82 -7.32
C TYR A 38 9.38 1.73 -6.12
N VAL A 39 8.18 1.69 -5.53
CA VAL A 39 7.80 2.50 -4.36
C VAL A 39 8.56 2.02 -3.13
N ILE A 40 8.62 0.70 -2.91
CA ILE A 40 9.35 0.12 -1.77
C ILE A 40 10.84 0.44 -1.84
N ASN A 41 11.43 0.36 -3.04
CA ASN A 41 12.86 0.66 -3.24
C ASN A 41 13.14 2.16 -3.07
N GLY A 42 12.28 3.04 -3.58
CA GLY A 42 12.43 4.48 -3.38
C GLY A 42 12.37 4.89 -1.90
N ILE A 43 11.51 4.24 -1.10
CA ILE A 43 11.45 4.46 0.35
C ILE A 43 12.75 4.00 1.03
N LYS A 44 13.23 2.79 0.70
CA LYS A 44 14.49 2.26 1.26
C LYS A 44 15.68 3.17 0.94
N GLU A 45 15.76 3.63 -0.30
CA GLU A 45 16.80 4.55 -0.74
C GLU A 45 16.73 5.88 0.02
N SER A 46 15.52 6.43 0.18
CA SER A 46 15.30 7.68 0.92
C SER A 46 15.72 7.56 2.40
N LEU A 47 15.42 6.42 3.04
CA LEU A 47 15.86 6.14 4.40
C LEU A 47 17.39 6.06 4.50
N GLN A 48 18.02 5.38 3.55
CA GLN A 48 19.48 5.28 3.51
C GLN A 48 20.15 6.64 3.26
N GLN A 49 19.56 7.49 2.40
CA GLN A 49 20.03 8.86 2.20
C GLN A 49 19.91 9.68 3.50
N ALA A 50 18.81 9.52 4.25
CA ALA A 50 18.63 10.17 5.55
C ALA A 50 19.69 9.75 6.57
N ASP A 51 19.96 8.44 6.69
CA ASP A 51 20.99 7.90 7.59
C ASP A 51 22.39 8.40 7.24
N ASN A 52 22.65 8.63 5.95
CA ASN A 52 23.90 9.20 5.45
C ASN A 52 23.96 10.74 5.53
N GLY A 53 22.94 11.40 6.09
CA GLY A 53 22.88 12.86 6.24
C GLY A 53 22.57 13.62 4.95
N LEU A 54 22.13 12.93 3.89
CA LEU A 54 21.75 13.51 2.59
C LEU A 54 20.29 14.01 2.61
N LEU A 55 19.96 14.83 3.61
CA LEU A 55 18.63 15.38 3.83
C LEU A 55 18.48 16.76 3.17
N THR A 56 18.91 16.92 1.93
CA THR A 56 18.88 18.22 1.26
C THR A 56 17.43 18.68 1.10
N PRO A 57 16.98 19.70 1.83
CA PRO A 57 15.61 20.15 1.71
C PRO A 57 15.51 20.97 0.43
N TYR A 58 14.69 20.51 -0.51
CA TYR A 58 14.39 21.29 -1.70
C TYR A 58 13.29 22.30 -1.34
N THR A 59 13.66 23.57 -1.20
CA THR A 59 12.70 24.65 -0.89
C THR A 59 12.06 25.23 -2.16
N GLY A 60 12.60 24.91 -3.34
CA GLY A 60 12.02 25.26 -4.62
C GLY A 60 12.58 24.45 -5.79
N ILE A 61 11.97 24.60 -6.97
CA ILE A 61 12.31 23.86 -8.20
C ILE A 61 13.77 24.11 -8.63
N LYS A 62 14.30 25.32 -8.37
CA LYS A 62 15.71 25.63 -8.68
C LYS A 62 16.68 24.77 -7.86
N ASP A 63 16.32 24.44 -6.62
CA ASP A 63 17.15 23.64 -5.73
C ASP A 63 17.20 22.18 -6.20
N MET A 64 16.18 21.72 -6.93
CA MET A 64 16.11 20.35 -7.47
C MET A 64 16.90 20.16 -8.78
N LEU A 65 17.30 21.26 -9.45
CA LEU A 65 17.91 21.25 -10.78
C LEU A 65 19.40 21.62 -10.80
N ALA A 66 19.97 22.00 -9.66
CA ALA A 66 21.35 22.44 -9.50
C ALA A 66 22.23 21.31 -8.95
#